data_AF-A0A1S4GA12-F1
#
_entry.id   AF-A0A1S4GA12-F1
#
_cell.length_a   1.000
_cell.length_b   1.000
_cell.length_c   1.000
_cell.angle_alpha   90.00
_cell.angle_beta   90.00
_cell.angle_gamma   90.00
#
_symmetry.space_group_name_H-M   'P 1'
#
loop_
_entity.id
_entity.type
_entity.pdbx_description
1 polymer ?
#
loop_
_entity_poly.entity_id
_entity_poly.type
_entity_poly.pdbx_seq_one_letter_code
_entity_poly.pdbx_strand_id
1 'polypeptide(L)'
;MDGGEYSGRDIGMEPVAASCEPDSELVSLRPENLTSSRYYYYPSCTRVKRCSGCCNTKQLVCEPTANRTILYKVTILEYRPNKKDRFSHRELVPIEEHVRCKCQCRVKAWHCNERQQYNANNCRCECTNRADRDECALDSDRKQWNPSTCTCDCLPRNEDCTSGSHYDRNACKCVPNDFYAYDGVASYWDHQRQQQERQEQQQQQQQRPIPLTG
;
A
#
# COMPACT_ATOMS: atom_id res chain seq x y z
N MET A 1 -2.50 -26.16 -37.54
CA MET A 1 -2.02 -25.80 -36.18
C MET A 1 -0.72 -26.54 -36.03
N ASP A 2 0.39 -25.87 -36.30
CA ASP A 2 1.71 -26.50 -36.31
C ASP A 2 2.21 -26.52 -34.85
N GLY A 3 2.25 -27.72 -34.28
CA GLY A 3 2.68 -27.95 -32.91
C GLY A 3 4.20 -27.90 -32.84
N GLY A 4 4.76 -26.70 -32.81
CA GLY A 4 6.17 -26.49 -32.53
C GLY A 4 6.46 -26.80 -31.06
N GLU A 5 6.77 -28.06 -30.76
CA GLU A 5 7.22 -28.48 -29.44
C GLU A 5 8.66 -27.96 -29.22
N TYR A 6 8.85 -27.20 -28.14
CA TYR A 6 10.16 -26.63 -27.78
C TYR A 6 11.17 -27.75 -27.55
N SER A 7 12.19 -27.82 -28.40
CA SER A 7 13.15 -28.93 -28.41
C SER A 7 14.25 -28.78 -27.35
N GLY A 8 14.32 -27.63 -26.68
CA GLY A 8 15.41 -27.27 -25.76
C GLY A 8 16.76 -27.10 -26.44
N ARG A 9 16.83 -27.27 -27.77
CA ARG A 9 18.02 -27.09 -28.62
C ARG A 9 17.76 -26.08 -29.74
N ASP A 10 16.64 -25.38 -29.69
CA ASP A 10 16.28 -24.34 -30.64
C ASP A 10 17.27 -23.17 -30.50
N ILE A 11 17.77 -22.68 -31.64
CA ILE A 11 18.84 -21.67 -31.69
C ILE A 11 18.38 -20.32 -31.09
N GLY A 12 17.07 -20.13 -30.91
CA GLY A 12 16.48 -18.87 -30.42
C GLY A 12 16.62 -17.75 -31.45
N MET A 13 15.91 -16.65 -31.20
CA MET A 13 16.08 -15.41 -31.94
C MET A 13 16.48 -14.32 -30.95
N GLU A 14 17.46 -13.51 -31.33
CA GLU A 14 17.84 -12.35 -30.51
C GLU A 14 16.68 -11.35 -30.46
N PRO A 15 16.21 -10.96 -29.26
CA PRO A 15 15.10 -10.05 -29.14
C PRO A 15 15.53 -8.63 -29.54
N VAL A 16 14.69 -7.96 -30.32
CA VAL A 16 14.83 -6.52 -30.58
C VAL A 16 14.15 -5.77 -29.44
N ALA A 17 14.90 -4.88 -28.79
CA ALA A 17 14.38 -4.08 -27.69
C ALA A 17 13.26 -3.14 -28.17
N ALA A 18 12.08 -3.24 -27.53
CA ALA A 18 10.99 -2.31 -27.74
C ALA A 18 11.34 -0.96 -27.09
N SER A 19 11.78 -0.01 -27.90
CA SER A 19 12.18 1.33 -27.43
C SER A 19 10.97 2.14 -26.96
N CYS A 20 11.17 3.05 -26.00
CA CYS A 20 10.12 3.94 -25.53
C CYS A 20 9.79 5.02 -26.57
N GLU A 21 8.76 4.78 -27.38
CA GLU A 21 8.37 5.65 -28.50
C GLU A 21 6.85 5.63 -28.77
N PRO A 22 6.32 6.58 -29.55
CA PRO A 22 4.91 6.58 -29.92
C PRO A 22 4.56 5.40 -30.85
N ASP A 23 3.76 4.47 -30.35
CA ASP A 23 3.25 3.33 -31.09
C ASP A 23 1.73 3.41 -31.27
N SER A 24 1.20 2.70 -32.27
CA SER A 24 -0.21 2.71 -32.64
C SER A 24 -1.05 1.88 -31.66
N GLU A 25 -1.88 2.55 -30.86
CA GLU A 25 -2.82 1.92 -29.92
C GLU A 25 -4.28 2.08 -30.40
N LEU A 26 -5.14 1.11 -30.08
CA LEU A 26 -6.59 1.24 -30.27
C LEU A 26 -7.19 2.10 -29.16
N VAL A 27 -7.84 3.20 -29.54
CA VAL A 27 -8.53 4.10 -28.61
C VAL A 27 -10.02 4.11 -28.91
N SER A 28 -10.85 3.98 -27.87
CA SER A 28 -12.30 4.11 -27.98
C SER A 28 -12.69 5.53 -28.38
N LEU A 29 -13.59 5.64 -29.37
CA LEU A 29 -14.24 6.90 -29.74
C LEU A 29 -15.58 7.11 -29.01
N ARG A 30 -16.00 6.13 -28.21
CA ARG A 30 -17.19 6.21 -27.37
C ARG A 30 -16.82 6.81 -26.00
N PRO A 31 -17.47 7.89 -25.56
CA PRO A 31 -17.33 8.43 -24.21
C PRO A 31 -17.66 7.40 -23.12
N GLU A 32 -16.86 7.38 -22.05
CA GLU A 32 -17.01 6.43 -20.93
C GLU A 32 -18.35 6.59 -20.18
N ASN A 33 -18.87 7.81 -20.11
CA ASN A 33 -20.08 8.15 -19.33
C ASN A 33 -21.41 7.86 -20.05
N LEU A 34 -21.40 7.17 -21.21
CA LEU A 34 -22.61 6.88 -21.98
C LEU A 34 -23.23 5.53 -21.62
N THR A 35 -24.25 5.59 -20.79
CA THR A 35 -25.05 4.43 -20.35
C THR A 35 -26.17 4.03 -21.32
N SER A 36 -26.60 4.93 -22.21
CA SER A 36 -27.67 4.64 -23.18
C SER A 36 -27.20 3.67 -24.26
N SER A 37 -27.83 2.51 -24.35
CA SER A 37 -27.60 1.50 -25.40
C SER A 37 -28.27 1.83 -26.73
N ARG A 38 -29.08 2.90 -26.79
CA ARG A 38 -29.82 3.28 -28.00
C ARG A 38 -28.92 3.95 -29.04
N TYR A 39 -27.85 4.60 -28.63
CA TYR A 39 -26.93 5.27 -29.54
C TYR A 39 -25.58 4.54 -29.62
N TYR A 40 -25.02 4.48 -30.82
CA TYR A 40 -23.67 3.95 -31.02
C TYR A 40 -22.84 4.83 -31.95
N TYR A 41 -21.53 4.71 -31.79
CA TYR A 41 -20.51 5.54 -32.43
C TYR A 41 -19.87 4.76 -33.56
N TYR A 42 -19.85 5.34 -34.76
CA TYR A 42 -19.22 4.76 -35.93
C TYR A 42 -18.13 5.68 -36.52
N PRO A 43 -16.88 5.19 -36.65
CA PRO A 43 -16.37 3.94 -36.06
C PRO A 43 -16.37 4.00 -34.51
N SER A 44 -16.35 2.84 -33.84
CA SER A 44 -16.37 2.76 -32.37
C SER A 44 -15.00 2.99 -31.73
N CYS A 45 -13.93 2.75 -32.48
CA CYS A 45 -12.55 2.97 -32.08
C CYS A 45 -11.71 3.41 -33.28
N THR A 46 -10.54 3.97 -33.00
CA THR A 46 -9.55 4.34 -34.02
C THR A 46 -8.14 4.06 -33.51
N ARG A 47 -7.14 4.15 -34.38
CA ARG A 47 -5.73 4.05 -34.01
C ARG A 47 -5.15 5.43 -33.75
N VAL A 48 -4.48 5.59 -32.61
CA VAL A 48 -3.80 6.83 -32.23
C VAL A 48 -2.44 6.48 -31.66
N LYS A 49 -1.45 7.37 -31.84
CA LYS A 49 -0.14 7.18 -31.26
C LYS A 49 -0.18 7.40 -29.74
N ARG A 50 0.27 6.40 -28.98
CA ARG A 50 0.44 6.41 -27.53
C ARG A 50 1.84 5.90 -27.20
N CYS A 51 2.35 6.31 -26.04
CA CYS A 51 3.70 5.91 -25.64
C CYS A 51 3.68 4.43 -25.24
N SER A 52 4.49 3.64 -25.91
CA SER A 52 4.65 2.21 -25.67
C SER A 52 6.13 1.85 -25.61
N GLY A 53 6.42 0.59 -25.32
CA GLY A 53 7.78 0.07 -25.19
C GLY A 53 8.26 0.00 -23.75
N CYS A 54 9.53 -0.37 -23.61
CA CYS A 54 10.15 -0.72 -22.34
C CYS A 54 11.21 0.30 -21.93
N CYS A 55 11.42 0.41 -20.62
CA CYS A 55 12.55 1.11 -20.03
C CYS A 55 13.47 0.10 -19.33
N ASN A 56 14.76 0.43 -19.20
CA ASN A 56 15.77 -0.50 -18.71
C ASN A 56 15.61 -0.92 -17.24
N THR A 57 14.87 -0.14 -16.44
CA THR A 57 14.67 -0.42 -15.03
C THR A 57 13.21 -0.25 -14.63
N LYS A 58 12.80 -0.94 -13.56
CA LYS A 58 11.42 -0.89 -13.05
C LYS A 58 11.05 0.47 -12.45
N GLN A 59 12.05 1.26 -12.03
CA GLN A 59 11.86 2.62 -11.51
C GLN A 59 11.44 3.61 -12.60
N LEU A 60 11.66 3.26 -13.87
CA LEU A 60 11.29 4.06 -15.03
C LEU A 60 9.96 3.58 -15.64
N VAL A 61 9.27 4.50 -16.29
CA VAL A 61 8.06 4.27 -17.07
C VAL A 61 8.13 5.09 -18.36
N CYS A 62 7.62 4.53 -19.46
CA CYS A 62 7.55 5.24 -20.73
C CYS A 62 6.36 6.21 -20.70
N GLU A 63 6.64 7.50 -20.69
CA GLU A 63 5.62 8.55 -20.57
C GLU A 63 5.74 9.59 -21.70
N PRO A 64 4.62 10.25 -22.08
CA PRO A 64 4.65 11.33 -23.05
C PRO A 64 5.45 12.53 -22.50
N THR A 65 6.20 13.15 -23.41
CA THR A 65 6.88 14.44 -23.18
C THR A 65 6.29 15.57 -24.02
N ALA A 66 5.51 15.22 -25.04
CA ALA A 66 4.73 16.13 -25.85
C ALA A 66 3.49 15.40 -26.36
N ASN A 67 2.34 16.07 -26.31
CA ASN A 67 1.08 15.58 -26.81
C ASN A 67 0.42 16.63 -27.73
N ARG A 68 -0.57 16.18 -28.49
CA ARG A 68 -1.48 17.05 -29.24
C ARG A 68 -2.89 16.46 -29.21
N THR A 69 -3.89 17.31 -29.41
CA THR A 69 -5.27 16.89 -29.52
C THR A 69 -5.67 16.76 -30.98
N ILE A 70 -6.24 15.61 -31.35
CA ILE A 70 -6.84 15.36 -32.67
C ILE A 70 -8.36 15.34 -32.51
N LEU A 71 -9.07 16.03 -33.40
CA LEU A 71 -10.54 16.03 -33.43
C LEU A 71 -11.02 15.04 -34.50
N TYR A 72 -11.59 13.92 -34.06
CA TYR A 72 -12.21 12.95 -34.98
C TYR A 72 -13.69 13.30 -35.19
N LYS A 73 -14.14 13.28 -36.45
CA LYS A 73 -15.56 13.36 -36.80
C LYS A 73 -16.18 11.97 -36.67
N VAL A 74 -16.99 11.76 -35.66
CA VAL A 74 -17.63 10.47 -35.37
C VAL A 74 -19.11 10.55 -35.71
N THR A 75 -19.64 9.51 -36.35
CA THR A 75 -21.06 9.44 -36.69
C THR A 75 -21.82 8.73 -35.58
N ILE A 76 -22.86 9.37 -35.06
CA ILE A 76 -23.72 8.79 -34.04
C ILE A 76 -24.99 8.27 -34.72
N LEU A 77 -25.26 6.99 -34.50
CA LEU A 77 -26.41 6.27 -35.05
C LEU A 77 -27.33 5.86 -33.89
N GLU A 78 -28.64 5.97 -34.11
CA GLU A 78 -29.67 5.46 -33.21
C GLU A 78 -30.08 4.05 -33.66
N TYR A 79 -29.84 3.06 -32.79
CA TYR A 79 -30.31 1.71 -32.97
C TYR A 79 -31.83 1.63 -32.88
N ARG A 80 -32.46 0.99 -33.85
CA ARG A 80 -33.92 0.84 -33.92
C ARG A 80 -34.30 -0.62 -34.16
N PRO A 81 -34.86 -1.31 -33.15
CA PRO A 81 -35.27 -2.71 -33.30
C PRO A 81 -36.19 -2.90 -34.51
N ASN A 82 -35.93 -3.93 -35.32
CA ASN A 82 -36.70 -4.31 -36.51
C ASN A 82 -36.77 -3.21 -37.60
N LYS A 83 -35.86 -2.23 -37.57
CA LYS A 83 -35.76 -1.15 -38.56
C LYS A 83 -34.30 -0.90 -38.90
N LYS A 84 -34.05 -0.16 -39.98
CA LYS A 84 -32.71 0.35 -40.24
C LYS A 84 -32.35 1.40 -39.19
N ASP A 85 -31.10 1.38 -38.77
CA ASP A 85 -30.54 2.37 -37.87
C ASP A 85 -30.67 3.77 -38.47
N ARG A 86 -30.93 4.75 -37.61
CA ARG A 86 -31.14 6.14 -38.02
C ARG A 86 -29.89 6.95 -37.73
N PHE A 87 -29.43 7.71 -38.72
CA PHE A 87 -28.45 8.78 -38.47
C PHE A 87 -28.99 9.79 -37.47
N SER A 88 -28.27 10.00 -36.36
CA SER A 88 -28.60 11.02 -35.38
C SER A 88 -27.89 12.32 -35.73
N HIS A 89 -26.57 12.37 -35.59
CA HIS A 89 -25.73 13.53 -35.87
C HIS A 89 -24.26 13.12 -35.98
N ARG A 90 -23.38 14.11 -36.22
CA ARG A 90 -21.92 13.95 -36.11
C ARG A 90 -21.41 14.74 -34.94
N GLU A 91 -20.44 14.18 -34.23
CA GLU A 91 -19.78 14.80 -33.09
C GLU A 91 -18.28 14.88 -33.33
N LEU A 92 -17.63 15.91 -32.78
CA LEU A 92 -16.18 16.03 -32.75
C LEU A 92 -15.67 15.44 -31.44
N VAL A 93 -14.99 14.30 -31.53
CA VAL A 93 -14.41 13.63 -30.37
C VAL A 93 -12.93 14.03 -30.25
N PRO A 94 -12.53 14.77 -29.21
CA PRO A 94 -11.13 15.10 -28.96
C PRO A 94 -10.41 13.88 -28.41
N ILE A 95 -9.33 13.47 -29.06
CA ILE A 95 -8.47 12.38 -28.61
C ILE A 95 -7.03 12.88 -28.47
N GLU A 96 -6.41 12.56 -27.35
CA GLU A 96 -4.99 12.82 -27.12
C GLU A 96 -4.11 11.85 -27.91
N GLU A 97 -3.15 12.42 -28.65
CA GLU A 97 -2.07 11.72 -29.32
C GLU A 97 -0.72 12.11 -28.69
N HIS A 98 0.11 11.11 -28.39
CA HIS A 98 1.47 11.33 -27.91
C HIS A 98 2.41 11.51 -29.11
N VAL A 99 3.14 12.64 -29.12
CA VAL A 99 4.04 13.01 -30.23
C VAL A 99 5.49 12.62 -29.92
N ARG A 100 5.88 12.64 -28.65
CA ARG A 100 7.23 12.26 -28.18
C ARG A 100 7.15 11.55 -26.85
N CYS A 101 7.93 10.49 -26.68
CA CYS A 101 8.01 9.69 -25.46
C CYS A 101 9.42 9.70 -24.88
N LYS A 102 9.54 9.56 -23.56
CA LYS A 102 10.81 9.27 -22.89
C LYS A 102 10.56 8.40 -21.67
N CYS A 103 11.56 7.59 -21.31
CA CYS A 103 11.60 6.96 -20.00
C CYS A 103 11.77 8.03 -18.92
N GLN A 104 10.82 8.07 -17.98
CA GLN A 104 10.84 8.98 -16.84
C GLN A 104 10.71 8.19 -15.54
N CYS A 105 11.15 8.80 -14.43
CA CYS A 105 10.96 8.21 -13.10
C CYS A 105 9.46 8.04 -12.80
N ARG A 106 9.06 6.84 -12.35
CA ARG A 106 7.70 6.58 -11.84
C ARG A 106 7.41 7.41 -10.61
N VAL A 107 8.37 7.46 -9.68
CA VAL A 107 8.30 8.33 -8.51
C VAL A 107 8.75 9.72 -8.93
N LYS A 108 7.92 10.74 -8.71
CA LYS A 108 8.25 12.14 -8.93
C LYS A 108 8.53 12.81 -7.59
N ALA A 109 9.16 13.99 -7.61
CA ALA A 109 9.50 14.71 -6.39
C ALA A 109 8.28 15.02 -5.49
N TRP A 110 7.13 15.30 -6.09
CA TRP A 110 5.87 15.57 -5.39
C TRP A 110 5.21 14.33 -4.77
N HIS A 111 5.69 13.11 -5.07
CA HIS A 111 5.29 11.91 -4.34
C HIS A 111 5.97 11.80 -2.97
N CYS A 112 7.05 12.54 -2.73
CA CYS A 112 7.78 12.47 -1.48
C CYS A 112 7.05 13.27 -0.38
N ASN A 113 7.05 12.74 0.84
CA ASN A 113 6.51 13.43 2.01
C ASN A 113 7.54 14.42 2.60
N GLU A 114 7.15 15.18 3.63
CA GLU A 114 7.98 16.21 4.29
C GLU A 114 9.27 15.68 4.93
N ARG A 115 9.32 14.38 5.28
CA ARG A 115 10.49 13.70 5.86
C ARG A 115 11.39 13.04 4.81
N GLN A 116 11.08 13.23 3.53
CA GLN A 116 11.78 12.62 2.42
C GLN A 116 12.40 13.68 1.51
N GLN A 117 13.53 13.32 0.91
CA GLN A 117 14.14 14.06 -0.18
C GLN A 117 14.10 13.21 -1.45
N TYR A 118 13.67 13.81 -2.56
CA TYR A 118 13.68 13.13 -3.85
C TYR A 118 15.10 13.02 -4.39
N ASN A 119 15.53 11.79 -4.71
CA ASN A 119 16.79 11.51 -5.36
C ASN A 119 16.53 11.19 -6.84
N ALA A 120 16.93 12.14 -7.71
CA ALA A 120 16.69 12.04 -9.14
C ALA A 120 17.55 10.97 -9.84
N ASN A 121 18.71 10.62 -9.27
CA ASN A 121 19.63 9.66 -9.89
C ASN A 121 19.12 8.23 -9.83
N ASN A 122 18.29 7.91 -8.82
CA ASN A 122 17.73 6.58 -8.60
C ASN A 122 16.19 6.57 -8.57
N CYS A 123 15.55 7.68 -8.94
CA CYS A 123 14.10 7.81 -9.07
C CYS A 123 13.33 7.37 -7.82
N ARG A 124 13.77 7.76 -6.61
CA ARG A 124 13.08 7.42 -5.35
C ARG A 124 13.10 8.54 -4.33
N CYS A 125 12.17 8.47 -3.39
CA CYS A 125 12.19 9.27 -2.18
C CYS A 125 13.12 8.60 -1.15
N GLU A 126 13.99 9.37 -0.51
CA GLU A 126 14.91 8.90 0.52
C GLU A 126 14.63 9.63 1.83
N CYS A 127 14.48 8.88 2.92
CA CYS A 127 14.27 9.46 4.24
C CYS A 127 15.49 10.29 4.67
N THR A 128 15.23 11.47 5.23
CA THR A 128 16.29 12.39 5.70
C THR A 128 16.75 12.04 7.11
N ASN A 129 15.89 11.45 7.95
CA ASN A 129 16.16 11.03 9.32
C ASN A 129 16.87 9.67 9.41
N ARG A 130 18.11 9.62 8.92
CA ARG A 130 18.91 8.39 8.91
C ARG A 130 19.23 7.88 10.32
N ALA A 131 19.45 8.77 11.27
CA ALA A 131 19.72 8.40 12.67
C ALA A 131 18.56 7.57 13.28
N ASP A 132 17.31 8.03 13.12
CA ASP A 132 16.12 7.30 13.58
C ASP A 132 16.02 5.89 12.94
N ARG A 133 16.37 5.78 11.66
CA ARG A 133 16.40 4.50 10.95
C ARG A 133 17.46 3.56 11.52
N ASP A 134 18.65 4.08 11.77
CA ASP A 134 19.76 3.28 12.28
C ASP A 134 19.49 2.84 13.73
N GLU A 135 18.87 3.70 14.56
CA GLU A 135 18.38 3.33 15.89
C GLU A 135 17.28 2.26 15.81
N CYS A 136 16.31 2.42 14.90
CA CYS A 136 15.27 1.43 14.66
C CYS A 136 15.84 0.05 14.31
N ALA A 137 16.95 0.02 13.57
CA ALA A 137 17.61 -1.21 13.15
C ALA A 137 18.34 -1.94 14.29
N LEU A 138 18.56 -1.30 15.44
CA LEU A 138 19.18 -1.95 16.61
C LEU A 138 18.26 -3.00 17.26
N ASP A 139 16.94 -2.90 17.07
CA ASP A 139 15.93 -3.84 17.59
C ASP A 139 15.06 -4.37 16.44
N SER A 140 15.71 -4.97 15.43
CA SER A 140 15.04 -5.49 14.24
C SER A 140 14.06 -6.63 14.51
N ASP A 141 14.13 -7.26 15.68
CA ASP A 141 13.22 -8.34 16.09
C ASP A 141 11.83 -7.81 16.45
N ARG A 142 11.75 -6.58 16.96
CA ARG A 142 10.49 -5.95 17.41
C ARG A 142 10.11 -4.71 16.63
N LYS A 143 11.03 -4.15 15.84
CA LYS A 143 10.84 -2.90 15.11
C LYS A 143 11.14 -3.07 13.62
N GLN A 144 10.41 -2.32 12.80
CA GLN A 144 10.58 -2.29 11.36
C GLN A 144 10.54 -0.84 10.85
N TRP A 145 11.58 -0.44 10.13
CA TRP A 145 11.59 0.85 9.45
C TRP A 145 10.61 0.87 8.27
N ASN A 146 9.77 1.90 8.22
CA ASN A 146 8.86 2.15 7.13
C ASN A 146 9.43 3.22 6.19
N PRO A 147 9.87 2.85 4.97
CA PRO A 147 10.50 3.80 4.06
C PRO A 147 9.52 4.81 3.46
N SER A 148 8.22 4.53 3.49
CA SER A 148 7.18 5.41 2.92
C SER A 148 6.79 6.54 3.87
N THR A 149 6.86 6.31 5.19
CA THR A 149 6.54 7.31 6.24
C THR A 149 7.78 7.85 6.94
N CYS A 150 8.93 7.18 6.78
CA CYS A 150 10.17 7.47 7.51
C CYS A 150 9.98 7.40 9.04
N THR A 151 9.32 6.33 9.47
CA THR A 151 9.05 6.02 10.88
C THR A 151 9.51 4.60 11.23
N CYS A 152 9.81 4.40 12.50
CA CYS A 152 10.06 3.08 13.07
C CYS A 152 8.75 2.52 13.63
N ASP A 153 8.26 1.43 13.04
CA ASP A 153 6.98 0.83 13.41
C ASP A 153 7.23 -0.44 14.24
N CYS A 154 6.47 -0.66 15.31
CA CYS A 154 6.55 -1.88 16.11
C CYS A 154 5.93 -3.10 15.41
N LEU A 155 6.39 -4.29 15.79
CA LEU A 155 5.90 -5.59 15.34
C LEU A 155 5.36 -6.40 16.54
N PRO A 156 4.14 -6.98 16.45
CA PRO A 156 3.17 -6.80 15.38
C PRO A 156 2.60 -5.37 15.38
N ARG A 157 2.21 -4.85 14.21
CA ARG A 157 1.75 -3.44 14.06
C ARG A 157 0.51 -3.10 14.88
N ASN A 158 -0.28 -4.11 15.21
CA ASN A 158 -1.54 -3.98 15.93
C ASN A 158 -1.46 -4.90 17.15
N GLU A 159 -0.97 -4.36 18.26
CA GLU A 159 -1.02 -5.01 19.57
C GLU A 159 -1.96 -4.20 20.47
N ASP A 160 -3.04 -4.83 20.90
CA ASP A 160 -4.01 -4.23 21.80
C ASP A 160 -3.71 -4.66 23.24
N CYS A 161 -3.45 -3.67 24.09
CA CYS A 161 -3.15 -3.91 25.49
C CYS A 161 -4.42 -4.23 26.30
N THR A 162 -4.28 -5.10 27.30
CA THR A 162 -5.37 -5.44 28.22
C THR A 162 -5.68 -4.29 29.18
N SER A 163 -6.89 -4.28 29.74
CA SER A 163 -7.35 -3.30 30.71
C SER A 163 -6.34 -3.13 31.86
N GLY A 164 -5.85 -1.90 32.04
CA GLY A 164 -4.85 -1.56 33.05
C GLY A 164 -3.40 -1.48 32.54
N SER A 165 -3.18 -1.63 31.25
CA SER A 165 -1.91 -1.36 30.58
C SER A 165 -2.10 -0.42 29.37
N HIS A 166 -1.03 0.23 28.94
CA HIS A 166 -0.98 1.00 27.71
C HIS A 166 0.20 0.57 26.84
N TYR A 167 0.10 0.81 25.54
CA TYR A 167 1.15 0.42 24.60
C TYR A 167 2.26 1.46 24.56
N ASP A 168 3.49 1.06 24.92
CA ASP A 168 4.69 1.88 24.76
C ASP A 168 5.27 1.64 23.36
N ARG A 169 5.22 2.68 22.50
CA ARG A 169 5.72 2.63 21.12
C ARG A 169 7.25 2.63 21.02
N ASN A 170 7.96 3.07 22.06
CA ASN A 170 9.42 3.02 22.09
C ASN A 170 9.91 1.64 22.51
N ALA A 171 9.23 1.02 23.48
CA ALA A 171 9.55 -0.33 23.95
C ALA A 171 8.87 -1.46 23.15
N CYS A 172 7.91 -1.12 22.27
CA CYS A 172 7.08 -2.03 21.51
C CYS A 172 6.45 -3.13 22.37
N LYS A 173 5.82 -2.73 23.49
CA LYS A 173 5.17 -3.65 24.42
C LYS A 173 4.11 -2.94 25.25
N CYS A 174 3.16 -3.70 25.78
CA CYS A 174 2.24 -3.24 26.80
C CYS A 174 2.97 -3.05 28.14
N VAL A 175 2.87 -1.84 28.70
CA VAL A 175 3.38 -1.49 30.02
C VAL A 175 2.21 -1.18 30.96
N PRO A 176 2.28 -1.54 32.26
CA PRO A 176 1.21 -1.23 33.21
C PRO A 176 0.93 0.28 33.30
N ASN A 177 -0.33 0.66 33.51
CA ASN A 177 -0.65 2.03 33.87
C ASN A 177 -0.24 2.27 35.33
N ASP A 178 0.40 3.40 35.62
CA ASP A 178 0.92 3.74 36.95
C ASP A 178 -0.12 3.62 38.07
N PHE A 179 -1.41 3.76 37.72
CA PHE A 179 -2.54 3.64 38.65
C PHE A 179 -2.72 2.21 39.20
N TYR A 180 -2.46 1.16 38.41
CA TYR A 180 -2.64 -0.25 38.85
C TYR A 180 -1.37 -0.87 39.43
N ALA A 181 -0.20 -0.25 39.21
CA ALA A 181 1.06 -0.68 39.83
C ALA A 181 1.02 -0.51 41.36
N TYR A 182 0.32 0.52 41.87
CA TYR A 182 0.16 0.75 43.31
C TYR A 182 -0.81 -0.24 43.98
N ASP A 183 -1.97 -0.51 43.37
CA ASP A 183 -2.98 -1.43 43.92
C ASP A 183 -2.49 -2.89 43.98
N GLY A 184 -1.69 -3.32 43.00
CA GLY A 184 -1.07 -4.65 43.00
C GLY A 184 -0.04 -4.84 44.12
N VAL A 185 0.74 -3.81 44.42
CA VAL A 185 1.71 -3.84 45.52
C VAL A 185 0.99 -3.76 46.87
N ALA A 186 -0.05 -2.93 47.00
CA ALA A 186 -0.86 -2.83 48.23
C ALA A 186 -1.55 -4.16 48.57
N SER A 187 -2.20 -4.80 47.59
CA SER A 187 -2.86 -6.09 47.78
C SER A 187 -1.89 -7.24 48.11
N TYR A 188 -0.66 -7.22 47.57
CA TYR A 188 0.39 -8.16 47.94
C TYR A 188 0.79 -8.03 49.43
N TRP A 189 1.04 -6.81 49.90
CA TRP A 189 1.41 -6.56 51.30
C TRP A 189 0.25 -6.85 52.27
N ASP A 190 -1.00 -6.59 51.88
CA ASP A 190 -2.17 -6.93 52.68
C ASP A 190 -2.37 -8.45 52.81
N HIS A 191 -2.14 -9.20 51.74
CA HIS A 191 -2.19 -10.67 51.80
C HIS A 191 -1.08 -11.24 52.68
N GLN A 192 0.13 -10.67 52.66
CA GLN A 192 1.22 -11.06 53.57
C GLN A 192 0.90 -10.77 55.05
N ARG A 193 0.30 -9.62 55.37
CA ARG A 193 -0.15 -9.29 56.73
C ARG A 193 -1.16 -10.31 57.25
N GLN A 194 -2.17 -10.65 56.45
CA GLN A 194 -3.19 -11.65 56.85
C GLN A 194 -2.60 -13.05 57.05
N GLN A 195 -1.56 -13.43 56.28
CA GLN A 195 -0.85 -14.69 56.48
C GLN A 195 -0.14 -14.70 57.84
N GLN A 196 0.49 -13.58 58.21
CA GLN A 196 1.22 -13.43 59.46
C GLN A 196 0.29 -13.46 60.67
N GLU A 197 -0.83 -12.73 60.61
CA GLU A 197 -1.87 -12.75 61.65
C GLU A 197 -2.47 -14.15 61.85
N ARG A 198 -2.67 -14.92 60.77
CA ARG A 198 -3.13 -16.32 60.87
C ARG A 198 -2.10 -17.22 61.55
N GLN A 199 -0.81 -17.02 61.30
CA GLN A 199 0.25 -17.79 61.96
C GLN A 199 0.32 -17.46 63.46
N GLU A 200 0.19 -16.18 63.82
CA GLU A 200 0.18 -15.74 65.22
C GLU A 200 -1.05 -16.29 65.99
N GLN A 201 -2.23 -16.29 65.36
CA GLN A 201 -3.43 -16.90 65.95
C GLN A 201 -3.27 -18.41 66.15
N GLN A 202 -2.66 -19.13 65.20
CA GLN A 202 -2.38 -20.55 65.36
C GLN A 202 -1.39 -20.83 66.50
N GLN A 203 -0.37 -19.99 66.68
CA GLN A 203 0.57 -20.10 67.81
C GLN A 203 -0.11 -19.83 69.15
N GLN A 204 -1.00 -18.84 69.24
CA GLN A 204 -1.75 -18.56 70.46
C GLN A 204 -2.74 -19.68 70.82
N GLN A 205 -3.35 -20.34 69.84
CA GLN A 205 -4.22 -21.49 70.10
C GLN A 205 -3.46 -22.70 70.65
N GLN A 206 -2.18 -22.89 70.25
CA GLN A 206 -1.32 -23.95 70.75
C GLN A 206 -0.78 -23.68 72.17
N GLN A 207 -0.82 -22.42 72.63
CA GLN A 207 -0.39 -22.02 73.97
C GLN A 207 -1.53 -21.90 74.98
N ARG A 208 -2.78 -22.25 74.61
CA ARG A 208 -3.90 -22.23 75.57
C ARG A 208 -3.71 -23.34 76.62
N PRO A 209 -3.67 -23.00 77.93
CA PRO A 209 -3.54 -24.00 78.97
C PRO A 209 -4.73 -24.96 78.96
N ILE A 210 -4.46 -26.25 79.09
CA ILE A 210 -5.49 -27.28 79.23
C ILE A 210 -6.21 -27.02 80.58
N PRO A 211 -7.54 -26.86 80.61
CA PRO A 211 -8.25 -26.64 81.85
C PRO A 211 -8.13 -27.89 82.74
N LEU A 212 -7.54 -27.73 83.92
CA LEU A 212 -7.54 -28.73 84.98
C LEU A 212 -8.97 -28.84 85.54
N THR A 213 -9.72 -29.86 85.14
CA THR A 213 -10.94 -30.28 85.83
C THR A 213 -10.62 -31.53 86.64
N GLY A 214 -10.99 -31.49 87.92
CA GLY A 214 -10.65 -32.46 88.96
C GLY A 214 -11.59 -33.66 89.07
#